data_AF-J2SME3-F1
#
_entry.id   AF-J2SME3-F1
#
_cell.length_a   1.000
_cell.length_b   1.000
_cell.length_c   1.000
_cell.angle_alpha   90.00
_cell.angle_beta   90.00
_cell.angle_gamma   90.00
#
_symmetry.space_group_name_H-M   'P 1'
#
loop_
_entity.id
_entity.type
_entity.pdbx_description
1 polymer ?
#
loop_
_entity_poly.entity_id
_entity_poly.type
_entity_poly.pdbx_seq_one_letter_code
_entity_poly.pdbx_strand_id
1 'polypeptide(L)'
;MLKINGERLWASLMAMADERGLHLAITPHWISPATPFDADCVAAVQQAVDALGYAQQSIVSGARHDAIHLARFCPTAMVFIPCVGGLSHNEAEDVLPEDVRQGTDVLLNAVLARAEIIE
;
A
#
# COMPACT_ATOMS: atom_id res chain seq x y z
N MET A 1 -1.50 7.01 -11.35
CA MET A 1 -2.06 8.26 -10.79
C MET A 1 -3.57 8.14 -10.79
N LEU A 2 -4.17 7.76 -9.66
CA LEU A 2 -5.63 7.68 -9.49
C LEU A 2 -6.20 9.10 -9.57
N LYS A 3 -6.47 9.58 -10.80
CA LYS A 3 -7.39 10.68 -11.07
C LYS A 3 -8.81 10.20 -10.75
N ILE A 4 -9.12 9.87 -9.50
CA ILE A 4 -10.50 9.55 -9.12
C ILE A 4 -11.25 10.88 -8.97
N ASN A 5 -12.15 11.15 -9.92
CA ASN A 5 -13.47 11.79 -9.78
C ASN A 5 -13.64 13.13 -9.03
N GLY A 6 -12.58 13.86 -8.67
CA GLY A 6 -12.73 15.16 -8.01
C GLY A 6 -13.69 16.10 -8.77
N GLU A 7 -13.51 16.20 -10.09
CA GLU A 7 -14.35 17.04 -10.95
C GLU A 7 -15.82 16.60 -10.98
N ARG A 8 -16.10 15.30 -11.12
CA ARG A 8 -17.50 14.79 -11.10
C ARG A 8 -18.14 14.95 -9.73
N LEU A 9 -17.41 14.66 -8.65
CA LEU A 9 -17.91 14.83 -7.29
C LEU A 9 -18.23 16.30 -7.01
N TRP A 10 -17.32 17.21 -7.37
CA TRP A 10 -17.51 18.65 -7.15
C TRP A 10 -18.69 19.17 -7.96
N ALA A 11 -18.80 18.80 -9.24
CA ALA A 11 -19.93 19.19 -10.08
C ALA A 11 -21.27 18.70 -9.49
N SER A 12 -21.32 17.46 -8.99
CA SER A 12 -22.53 16.93 -8.34
C SER A 12 -22.87 17.68 -7.05
N LEU A 13 -21.87 18.00 -6.21
CA LEU A 13 -22.08 18.75 -4.97
C LEU A 13 -22.56 20.18 -5.24
N MET A 14 -21.99 20.86 -6.24
CA MET A 14 -22.41 22.19 -6.67
C MET A 14 -23.86 22.18 -7.17
N ALA A 15 -24.22 21.23 -8.05
CA ALA A 15 -25.59 21.11 -8.55
C ALA A 15 -26.62 20.89 -7.43
N MET A 16 -26.29 20.06 -6.43
CA MET A 16 -27.17 19.83 -5.26
C MET A 16 -27.28 21.07 -4.36
N ALA A 17 -26.21 21.87 -4.23
CA ALA A 17 -26.25 23.11 -3.47
C ALA A 17 -27.14 24.17 -4.17
N ASP A 18 -27.00 24.29 -5.50
CA ASP A 18 -27.79 25.21 -6.32
C ASP A 18 -29.29 24.86 -6.27
N GLU A 19 -29.66 23.57 -6.42
CA GLU A 19 -31.05 23.10 -6.32
C GLU A 19 -31.69 23.44 -4.97
N ARG A 20 -30.88 23.47 -3.90
CA ARG A 20 -31.33 23.72 -2.53
C ARG A 20 -31.16 25.17 -2.07
N GLY A 21 -30.64 26.05 -2.92
CA GLY A 21 -30.34 27.44 -2.57
C GLY A 21 -29.30 27.59 -1.46
N LEU A 22 -28.35 26.66 -1.37
CA LEU A 22 -27.27 26.66 -0.37
C LEU A 22 -25.97 27.21 -0.96
N HIS A 23 -25.17 27.88 -0.13
CA HIS A 23 -23.80 28.26 -0.49
C HIS A 23 -22.83 27.13 -0.13
N LEU A 24 -22.03 26.69 -1.11
CA LEU A 24 -21.02 25.64 -0.95
C LEU A 24 -19.61 26.18 -1.18
N ALA A 25 -18.70 25.91 -0.25
CA ALA A 25 -17.27 26.16 -0.40
C ALA A 25 -16.49 24.86 -0.19
N ILE A 26 -15.66 24.47 -1.15
CA ILE A 26 -14.82 23.26 -1.08
C ILE A 26 -13.35 23.70 -1.15
N THR A 27 -12.54 23.24 -0.20
CA THR A 27 -11.09 23.47 -0.20
C THR A 27 -10.35 22.14 -0.01
N PRO A 28 -9.33 21.83 -0.82
CA PRO A 28 -8.49 20.66 -0.59
C PRO A 28 -7.73 20.82 0.72
N HIS A 29 -7.96 19.94 1.70
CA HIS A 29 -7.21 19.94 2.95
C HIS A 29 -5.88 19.20 2.82
N TRP A 30 -5.85 18.10 2.05
CA TRP A 30 -4.68 17.25 1.94
C TRP A 30 -4.66 16.46 0.63
N ILE A 31 -3.47 16.30 0.07
CA ILE A 31 -3.21 15.52 -1.15
C ILE A 31 -2.01 14.62 -0.88
N SER A 32 -2.18 13.33 -1.18
CA SER A 32 -1.07 12.40 -1.23
C SER A 32 -0.95 11.81 -2.63
N PRO A 33 0.15 12.09 -3.35
CA PRO A 33 0.41 11.42 -4.61
C PRO A 33 0.70 9.92 -4.38
N ALA A 34 0.51 9.12 -5.42
CA ALA A 34 1.00 7.74 -5.45
C ALA A 34 2.53 7.75 -5.36
N THR A 35 3.09 6.86 -4.54
CA THR A 35 4.53 6.75 -4.33
C THR A 35 4.98 5.37 -4.79
N PRO A 36 5.62 5.26 -5.97
CA PRO A 36 6.25 4.01 -6.40
C PRO A 36 7.33 3.60 -5.41
N PHE A 37 7.43 2.30 -5.16
CA PHE A 37 8.56 1.72 -4.44
C PHE A 37 9.74 1.46 -5.38
N ASP A 38 10.92 1.32 -4.80
CA ASP A 38 12.16 1.10 -5.53
C ASP A 38 12.12 -0.26 -6.24
N ALA A 39 12.48 -0.26 -7.53
CA ALA A 39 12.34 -1.45 -8.38
C ALA A 39 13.25 -2.60 -7.92
N ASP A 40 14.45 -2.30 -7.45
CA ASP A 40 15.42 -3.30 -7.01
C ASP A 40 15.00 -3.90 -5.66
N CYS A 41 14.48 -3.08 -4.74
CA CYS A 41 13.88 -3.57 -3.50
C CYS A 41 12.65 -4.45 -3.75
N VAL A 42 11.78 -4.07 -4.69
CA VAL A 42 10.62 -4.90 -5.07
C VAL A 42 11.09 -6.20 -5.72
N ALA A 43 12.11 -6.16 -6.58
CA ALA A 43 12.69 -7.35 -7.18
C ALA A 43 13.32 -8.29 -6.14
N ALA A 44 13.98 -7.76 -5.11
CA ALA A 44 14.54 -8.58 -4.02
C ALA A 44 13.43 -9.32 -3.24
N VAL A 45 12.30 -8.65 -2.97
CA VAL A 45 11.11 -9.30 -2.36
C VAL A 45 10.55 -10.38 -3.28
N GLN A 46 10.44 -10.10 -4.58
CA GLN A 46 9.94 -11.04 -5.57
C GLN A 46 10.83 -12.29 -5.67
N GLN A 47 12.14 -12.12 -5.74
CA GLN A 47 13.11 -13.22 -5.78
C GLN A 47 13.05 -14.07 -4.50
N ALA A 48 12.91 -13.44 -3.34
CA ALA A 48 12.78 -14.14 -2.06
C ALA A 48 11.53 -15.03 -2.02
N VAL A 49 10.37 -14.53 -2.43
CA VAL A 49 9.12 -15.33 -2.43
C VAL A 49 9.14 -16.43 -3.50
N ASP A 50 9.76 -16.17 -4.66
CA ASP A 50 9.90 -17.17 -5.73
C ASP A 50 10.82 -18.31 -5.30
N ALA A 51 11.94 -18.02 -4.62
CA ALA A 51 12.87 -19.02 -4.11
C ALA A 51 12.25 -19.92 -3.02
N LEU A 52 11.32 -19.36 -2.23
CA LEU A 52 10.58 -20.10 -1.20
C LEU A 52 9.39 -20.89 -1.77
N GLY A 53 8.98 -20.61 -3.01
CA GLY A 53 7.89 -21.32 -3.69
C GLY A 53 6.50 -20.99 -3.14
N TYR A 54 6.32 -19.82 -2.52
CA TYR A 54 5.03 -19.41 -1.97
C TYR A 54 4.13 -18.77 -3.03
N ALA A 55 2.81 -18.91 -2.86
CA ALA A 55 1.86 -18.23 -3.72
C ALA A 55 1.93 -16.71 -3.48
N GLN A 56 1.93 -15.94 -4.56
CA GLN A 56 2.11 -14.49 -4.49
C GLN A 56 1.33 -13.76 -5.58
N GLN A 57 1.14 -12.46 -5.38
CA GLN A 57 0.69 -11.54 -6.42
C GLN A 57 1.26 -10.13 -6.17
N SER A 58 1.47 -9.36 -7.23
CA SER A 58 1.76 -7.93 -7.09
C SER A 58 0.51 -7.18 -6.59
N ILE A 59 0.70 -6.25 -5.65
CA ILE A 59 -0.39 -5.48 -5.05
C ILE A 59 0.01 -4.01 -4.87
N VAL A 60 -0.99 -3.12 -4.93
CA VAL A 60 -0.86 -1.71 -4.56
C VAL A 60 -1.44 -1.53 -3.16
N SER A 61 -0.68 -0.97 -2.22
CA SER A 61 -1.24 -0.67 -0.90
C SER A 61 -2.32 0.41 -1.00
N GLY A 62 -3.52 0.10 -0.48
CA GLY A 62 -4.61 1.06 -0.33
C GLY A 62 -4.47 1.96 0.91
N ALA A 63 -3.60 1.57 1.85
CA ALA A 63 -3.36 2.30 3.09
C ALA A 63 -2.01 3.03 3.05
N ARG A 64 -1.85 4.00 3.96
CA ARG A 64 -0.56 4.64 4.18
C ARG A 64 0.24 3.87 5.23
N HIS A 65 1.52 3.70 4.96
CA HIS A 65 2.51 3.15 5.90
C HIS A 65 3.72 4.08 5.98
N ASP A 66 4.52 3.96 7.03
CA ASP A 66 5.75 4.76 7.20
C ASP A 66 6.72 4.56 6.03
N ALA A 67 6.74 3.37 5.42
CA ALA A 67 7.51 3.06 4.22
C ALA A 67 7.26 4.05 3.07
N ILE A 68 6.05 4.61 2.93
CA ILE A 68 5.75 5.61 1.89
C ILE A 68 6.53 6.91 2.13
N HIS A 69 6.75 7.27 3.39
CA HIS A 69 7.56 8.42 3.75
C HIS A 69 9.05 8.14 3.54
N LEU A 70 9.52 6.94 3.90
CA LEU A 70 10.90 6.50 3.70
C LEU A 70 11.29 6.41 2.22
N ALA A 71 10.37 5.94 1.36
CA ALA A 71 10.58 5.81 -0.09
C ALA A 71 10.95 7.11 -0.80
N ARG A 72 10.77 8.27 -0.14
CA ARG A 72 11.19 9.58 -0.67
C ARG A 72 12.69 9.84 -0.50
N PHE A 73 13.36 9.07 0.35
CA PHE A 73 14.72 9.32 0.79
C PHE A 73 15.64 8.11 0.60
N CYS A 74 15.11 6.89 0.57
CA CYS A 74 15.90 5.69 0.37
C CYS A 74 15.14 4.59 -0.41
N PRO A 75 15.86 3.68 -1.09
CA PRO A 75 15.28 2.49 -1.68
C PRO A 75 14.43 1.73 -0.66
N THR A 76 13.17 1.49 -1.00
CA THR A 76 12.16 0.95 -0.07
C THR A 76 11.19 0.07 -0.85
N ALA A 77 10.76 -1.05 -0.25
CA ALA A 77 9.65 -1.88 -0.69
C ALA A 77 8.85 -2.38 0.54
N MET A 78 7.75 -3.07 0.30
CA MET A 78 6.91 -3.66 1.36
C MET A 78 6.62 -5.14 1.05
N VAL A 79 6.47 -5.94 2.10
CA VAL A 79 5.96 -7.31 2.04
C VAL A 79 4.59 -7.33 2.71
N PHE A 80 3.59 -7.87 2.03
CA PHE A 80 2.23 -8.03 2.55
C PHE A 80 1.93 -9.50 2.80
N ILE A 81 1.19 -9.77 3.88
CA ILE A 81 0.55 -11.05 4.15
C ILE A 81 -0.98 -10.85 4.15
N PRO A 82 -1.77 -11.89 3.85
CA PRO A 82 -3.22 -11.79 3.95
C PRO A 82 -3.67 -11.61 5.41
N CYS A 83 -4.82 -10.95 5.56
CA CYS A 83 -5.56 -10.85 6.81
C CYS A 83 -6.92 -11.53 6.65
N VAL A 84 -7.42 -12.20 7.69
CA VAL A 84 -8.69 -12.95 7.64
C VAL A 84 -9.84 -12.00 7.28
N GLY A 85 -10.49 -12.26 6.15
CA GLY A 85 -11.58 -11.42 5.62
C GLY A 85 -11.14 -10.02 5.18
N GLY A 86 -9.84 -9.73 5.13
CA GLY A 86 -9.30 -8.40 4.81
C GLY A 86 -9.65 -7.32 5.84
N LEU A 87 -10.03 -7.73 7.06
CA LEU A 87 -10.41 -6.81 8.13
C LEU A 87 -9.16 -6.12 8.70
N SER A 88 -9.26 -4.84 9.01
CA SER A 88 -8.23 -4.15 9.79
C SER A 88 -8.84 -3.00 10.60
N HIS A 89 -8.08 -2.44 11.54
CA HIS A 89 -8.54 -1.39 12.46
C HIS A 89 -9.77 -1.85 13.27
N ASN A 90 -9.80 -3.14 13.60
CA ASN A 90 -10.86 -3.79 14.34
C ASN A 90 -10.24 -4.83 15.26
N GLU A 91 -10.79 -5.00 16.46
CA GLU A 91 -10.29 -5.97 17.44
C GLU A 91 -10.37 -7.43 16.98
N ALA A 92 -11.20 -7.72 15.97
CA ALA A 92 -11.29 -9.03 15.32
C ALA A 92 -10.32 -9.19 14.12
N GLU A 93 -9.41 -8.24 13.88
CA GLU A 93 -8.31 -8.39 12.93
C GLU A 93 -7.45 -9.61 13.31
N ASP A 94 -7.19 -10.50 12.34
CA ASP A 94 -6.48 -11.75 12.59
C ASP A 94 -5.70 -12.22 11.36
N VAL A 95 -4.60 -12.93 11.61
CA VAL A 95 -3.69 -13.46 10.60
C VAL A 95 -3.35 -14.91 10.92
N LEU A 96 -3.25 -15.76 9.90
CA LEU A 96 -2.90 -17.15 10.14
C LEU A 96 -1.40 -17.26 10.49
N PRO A 97 -1.01 -18.12 11.46
CA PRO A 97 0.40 -18.28 11.82
C PRO A 97 1.31 -18.65 10.64
N GLU A 98 0.78 -19.40 9.68
CA GLU A 98 1.49 -19.78 8.47
C GLU A 98 1.75 -18.58 7.54
N ASP A 99 0.78 -17.68 7.39
CA ASP A 99 0.96 -16.46 6.60
C ASP A 99 2.01 -15.54 7.23
N VAL A 100 1.99 -15.42 8.57
CA VAL A 100 3.01 -14.66 9.32
C VAL A 100 4.40 -15.25 9.10
N ARG A 101 4.54 -16.58 9.19
CA ARG A 101 5.81 -17.27 8.95
C ARG A 101 6.31 -17.00 7.52
N GLN A 102 5.47 -17.23 6.52
CA GLN A 102 5.83 -17.03 5.11
C GLN A 102 6.24 -15.57 4.82
N GLY A 103 5.48 -14.59 5.32
CA GLY A 103 5.84 -13.18 5.17
C GLY A 103 7.15 -12.81 5.84
N THR A 104 7.43 -13.39 7.01
CA THR A 104 8.68 -13.16 7.74
C THR A 104 9.87 -13.82 7.03
N ASP A 105 9.70 -15.01 6.48
CA ASP A 105 10.73 -15.70 5.69
C ASP A 105 11.08 -14.89 4.43
N VAL A 106 10.08 -14.35 3.73
CA VAL A 106 10.30 -13.47 2.56
C VAL A 106 11.05 -12.19 2.97
N LEU A 107 10.62 -11.55 4.07
CA LEU A 107 11.28 -10.35 4.59
C LEU A 107 12.75 -10.62 4.93
N LEU A 108 13.03 -11.72 5.64
CA LEU A 108 14.38 -12.12 6.03
C LEU A 108 15.28 -12.28 4.81
N ASN A 109 14.84 -13.07 3.82
CA ASN A 109 15.65 -13.35 2.63
C ASN A 109 15.88 -12.08 1.79
N ALA A 110 14.86 -11.22 1.63
CA ALA A 110 15.01 -9.96 0.91
C ALA A 110 15.98 -9.00 1.61
N VAL A 111 15.93 -8.92 2.94
CA VAL A 111 16.85 -8.08 3.73
C VAL A 111 18.27 -8.60 3.63
N LEU A 112 18.49 -9.90 3.79
CA LEU A 112 19.82 -10.51 3.73
C LEU A 112 20.46 -10.34 2.34
N ALA A 113 19.69 -10.50 1.26
CA ALA A 113 20.15 -10.24 -0.10
C ALA A 113 20.56 -8.77 -0.29
N ARG A 114 19.76 -7.83 0.22
CA ARG A 114 20.07 -6.39 0.15
C ARG A 114 21.23 -5.96 1.04
N ALA A 115 21.46 -6.68 2.13
CA ALA A 115 22.58 -6.45 3.04
C ALA A 115 23.89 -7.07 2.54
N GLU A 116 23.87 -7.79 1.41
CA GLU A 116 25.03 -8.51 0.85
C GLU A 116 25.58 -9.58 1.82
N ILE A 117 24.69 -10.22 2.59
CA ILE A 117 25.02 -11.26 3.60
C ILE A 117 24.80 -12.68 3.04
N ILE A 118 24.32 -12.81 1.79
CA ILE A 118 24.13 -14.10 1.12
C ILE A 118 24.97 -14.11 -0.16
N GLU A 119 25.88 -15.10 -0.26
CA GLU A 119 26.52 -15.54 -1.50
C GLU A 119 25.67 -16.60 -2.21
#